data_AF-L7E207-F1
#
_entry.id   AF-L7E207-F1
#
_cell.length_a   1.000
_cell.length_b   1.000
_cell.length_c   1.000
_cell.angle_alpha   90.00
_cell.angle_beta   90.00
_cell.angle_gamma   90.00
#
_symmetry.space_group_name_H-M   'P 1'
#
loop_
_entity.id
_entity.type
_entity.pdbx_description
1 polymer ?
#
loop_
_entity_poly.entity_id
_entity_poly.type
_entity_poly.pdbx_seq_one_letter_code
_entity_poly.pdbx_strand_id
1 'polypeptide(L)'
;MIDTGASVNVLPYELGLQLGFIWENENLSVILAGNLAHCQARAVVVEGQVNPFPTVNLAFAWTQAPSTPLILGQANFLFEFDVCFSRSQSEFAVRPRTVV
;
A
#
# COMPACT_ATOMS: atom_id res chain seq x y z
N MET A 1 -6.48 -4.84 -0.06
CA MET A 1 -6.97 -4.93 1.33
C MET A 1 -6.59 -3.65 2.04
N ILE A 2 -7.52 -3.00 2.73
CA ILE A 2 -7.17 -1.90 3.66
C ILE A 2 -6.94 -2.54 5.02
N ASP A 3 -5.78 -2.28 5.61
CA ASP A 3 -5.36 -2.88 6.87
C ASP A 3 -4.79 -1.82 7.81
N THR A 4 -5.60 -1.41 8.79
CA THR A 4 -5.18 -0.43 9.80
C THR A 4 -4.12 -0.98 10.77
N GLY A 5 -3.91 -2.29 10.81
CA GLY A 5 -2.84 -2.93 11.59
C GLY A 5 -1.50 -2.98 10.86
N ALA A 6 -1.48 -2.81 9.54
CA ALA A 6 -0.25 -2.76 8.75
C ALA A 6 0.39 -1.36 8.83
N SER A 7 1.67 -1.29 9.20
CA SER A 7 2.38 0.00 9.30
C SER A 7 2.70 0.62 7.94
N VAL A 8 2.81 -0.18 6.87
CA VAL A 8 3.17 0.28 5.52
C VAL A 8 2.23 -0.32 4.48
N ASN A 9 2.14 0.31 3.31
CA ASN A 9 1.56 -0.35 2.15
C ASN A 9 2.47 -1.46 1.64
N VAL A 10 1.89 -2.55 1.12
CA VAL A 10 2.63 -3.67 0.53
C VAL A 10 2.14 -3.91 -0.89
N LEU A 11 3.07 -3.88 -1.85
CA LEU A 11 2.81 -4.15 -3.26
C LEU A 11 3.21 -5.61 -3.57
N PRO A 12 2.31 -6.43 -4.14
CA PRO A 12 2.64 -7.77 -4.60
C PRO A 12 3.62 -7.74 -5.78
N TYR A 13 4.43 -8.79 -5.91
CA TYR A 13 5.46 -8.86 -6.95
C TYR A 13 4.89 -8.66 -8.35
N GLU A 14 3.90 -9.47 -8.70
CA GLU A 14 3.29 -9.52 -10.02
C GLU A 14 2.60 -8.20 -10.38
N LEU A 15 2.00 -7.53 -9.38
CA LEU A 15 1.38 -6.23 -9.61
C LEU A 15 2.43 -5.15 -9.89
N GLY A 16 3.57 -5.17 -9.20
CA GLY A 16 4.67 -4.25 -9.53
C GLY A 16 5.21 -4.48 -10.93
N LEU A 17 5.34 -5.73 -11.38
CA LEU A 17 5.73 -6.04 -12.76
C LEU A 17 4.70 -5.49 -13.77
N GLN A 18 3.40 -5.65 -13.51
CA GLN A 18 2.33 -5.13 -14.37
C GLN A 18 2.33 -3.60 -14.46
N LEU A 19 2.78 -2.92 -13.40
CA LEU A 19 2.97 -1.48 -13.35
C LEU A 19 4.28 -1.03 -14.03
N GLY A 20 5.09 -1.96 -14.54
CA GLY A 20 6.31 -1.68 -15.28
C GLY A 20 7.57 -1.57 -14.41
N PHE A 21 7.50 -1.87 -13.11
CA PHE A 21 8.70 -1.94 -12.29
C PHE A 21 9.56 -3.15 -12.68
N ILE A 22 10.87 -2.96 -12.62
CA ILE A 22 11.87 -4.02 -12.78
C ILE A 22 12.52 -4.19 -11.43
N TRP A 23 12.43 -5.40 -10.86
CA TRP A 23 12.87 -5.67 -9.50
C TRP A 23 14.30 -5.16 -9.29
N GLU A 24 15.21 -5.57 -10.17
CA GLU A 24 16.64 -5.28 -10.14
C GLU A 24 16.98 -3.78 -10.18
N ASN A 25 16.10 -2.94 -10.73
CA ASN A 25 16.33 -1.48 -10.78
C ASN A 25 16.09 -0.80 -9.43
N GLU A 26 15.24 -1.40 -8.58
CA GLU A 26 14.86 -0.82 -7.29
C GLU A 26 15.87 -1.21 -6.21
N ASN A 27 16.68 -0.26 -5.73
CA ASN A 27 17.80 -0.57 -4.83
C ASN A 27 17.55 -0.21 -3.37
N LEU A 28 16.46 0.49 -3.07
CA LEU A 28 16.12 0.88 -1.71
C LEU A 28 15.41 -0.26 -0.98
N SER A 29 16.13 -0.98 -0.13
CA SER A 29 15.57 -2.06 0.69
C SER A 29 14.64 -1.53 1.79
N VAL A 30 13.54 -2.22 2.02
CA VAL A 30 12.59 -1.96 3.11
C VAL A 30 12.55 -3.18 4.03
N ILE A 31 12.74 -2.94 5.33
CA ILE A 31 12.59 -3.98 6.34
C ILE A 31 11.10 -4.11 6.68
N LEU A 32 10.53 -5.28 6.39
CA LEU A 32 9.18 -5.63 6.80
C LEU A 32 9.17 -6.26 8.20
N ALA A 33 7.99 -6.31 8.80
CA ALA A 33 7.75 -6.90 10.11
C ALA A 33 6.60 -7.92 10.06
N GLY A 34 6.32 -8.57 11.20
CA GLY A 34 5.25 -9.55 11.32
C GLY A 34 5.45 -10.73 10.37
N ASN A 35 4.37 -11.14 9.70
CA ASN A 35 4.38 -12.32 8.82
C ASN A 35 5.32 -12.18 7.62
N LEU A 36 5.71 -10.96 7.24
CA LEU A 36 6.60 -10.69 6.12
C LEU A 36 8.03 -10.34 6.56
N ALA A 37 8.37 -10.48 7.85
CA ALA A 37 9.68 -10.07 8.38
C ALA A 37 10.89 -10.77 7.73
N HIS A 38 10.67 -11.94 7.14
CA HIS A 38 11.71 -12.73 6.46
C HIS A 38 11.74 -12.48 4.94
N CYS A 39 10.80 -11.69 4.42
CA CYS A 39 10.67 -11.42 3.00
C CYS A 39 11.47 -10.16 2.63
N GLN A 40 12.14 -10.20 1.49
CA GLN A 40 12.76 -9.01 0.93
C GLN A 40 11.69 -8.07 0.39
N ALA A 41 11.88 -6.78 0.59
CA ALA A 41 11.07 -5.75 -0.01
C ALA A 41 11.92 -4.58 -0.51
N ARG A 42 11.46 -3.93 -1.57
CA ARG A 42 12.06 -2.74 -2.18
C ARG A 42 11.04 -1.61 -2.14
N ALA A 43 11.50 -0.38 -1.90
CA ALA A 43 10.63 0.78 -1.91
C ALA A 43 10.29 1.16 -3.35
N VAL A 44 9.01 1.33 -3.65
CA VAL A 44 8.53 1.88 -4.94
C VAL A 44 7.45 2.91 -4.69
N VAL A 45 7.27 3.83 -5.64
CA VAL A 45 6.21 4.84 -5.60
C VAL A 45 5.33 4.68 -6.82
N VAL A 46 4.02 4.61 -6.61
CA VAL A 46 3.00 4.44 -7.64
C VAL A 46 2.05 5.62 -7.61
N GLU A 47 1.76 6.20 -8.77
CA GLU A 47 0.64 7.15 -8.89
C GLU A 47 -0.68 6.36 -8.82
N GLY A 48 -1.43 6.57 -7.73
CA GLY A 48 -2.69 5.87 -7.47
C GLY A 48 -3.87 6.82 -7.43
N GLN A 49 -5.00 6.39 -7.96
CA GLN A 49 -6.26 7.14 -7.90
C GLN A 49 -7.36 6.30 -7.24
N VAL A 50 -7.98 6.87 -6.21
CA VAL A 50 -9.24 6.39 -5.65
C VAL A 50 -10.34 7.28 -6.21
N ASN A 51 -11.13 6.79 -7.16
CA ASN A 51 -12.18 7.61 -7.77
C ASN A 51 -13.25 8.04 -6.74
N PRO A 52 -13.71 9.30 -6.76
CA PRO A 52 -13.41 10.37 -7.75
C PRO A 52 -12.29 11.34 -7.33
N PHE A 53 -11.42 10.96 -6.40
CA PHE A 53 -10.41 11.86 -5.84
C PHE A 53 -9.23 12.10 -6.80
N PRO A 54 -8.44 13.17 -6.59
CA PRO A 54 -7.19 13.38 -7.32
C PRO A 54 -6.22 12.21 -7.16
N THR A 55 -5.34 12.03 -8.15
CA THR A 55 -4.21 11.11 -8.06
C THR A 55 -3.25 11.53 -6.95
N VAL A 56 -2.74 10.55 -6.21
CA VAL A 56 -1.73 10.74 -5.16
C VAL A 56 -0.56 9.79 -5.37
N ASN A 57 0.61 10.17 -4.85
CA ASN A 57 1.78 9.29 -4.84
C ASN A 57 1.68 8.31 -3.67
N LEU A 58 1.60 7.02 -4.00
CA LEU A 58 1.52 5.95 -3.04
C LEU A 58 2.86 5.22 -2.90
N ALA A 59 3.46 5.27 -1.71
CA ALA A 59 4.70 4.56 -1.41
C ALA A 59 4.39 3.14 -0.93
N PHE A 60 5.09 2.14 -1.48
CA PHE A 60 4.90 0.73 -1.16
C PHE A 60 6.23 0.03 -0.81
N ALA A 61 6.13 -0.94 0.09
CA ALA A 61 7.09 -2.02 0.17
C ALA A 61 6.71 -3.09 -0.86
N TRP A 62 7.42 -3.13 -1.98
CA TRP A 62 7.23 -4.11 -3.05
C TRP A 62 7.99 -5.38 -2.73
N THR A 63 7.31 -6.52 -2.67
CA THR A 63 7.90 -7.78 -2.16
C THR A 63 7.66 -8.97 -3.09
N GLN A 64 8.62 -9.88 -3.12
CA GLN A 64 8.54 -11.21 -3.77
C GLN A 64 7.86 -12.27 -2.89
N ALA A 65 7.30 -11.88 -1.74
CA ALA A 65 6.58 -12.79 -0.86
C ALA A 65 5.37 -13.41 -1.59
N PRO A 66 5.28 -14.76 -1.66
CA PRO A 66 4.25 -15.43 -2.44
C PRO A 66 2.86 -15.14 -1.87
N SER A 67 1.87 -15.02 -2.76
CA SER A 67 0.45 -14.85 -2.39
C SER A 67 0.15 -13.65 -1.48
N THR A 68 1.02 -12.63 -1.48
CA THR A 68 0.79 -11.40 -0.72
C THR A 68 -0.32 -10.59 -1.40
N PRO A 69 -1.41 -10.22 -0.71
CA PRO A 69 -2.39 -9.31 -1.27
C PRO A 69 -1.82 -7.89 -1.36
N LEU A 70 -2.41 -7.03 -2.19
CA LEU A 70 -2.18 -5.59 -2.08
C LEU A 70 -2.65 -5.11 -0.70
N ILE A 71 -1.75 -4.54 0.10
CA ILE A 71 -2.08 -4.00 1.43
C ILE A 71 -1.96 -2.49 1.39
N LEU A 72 -3.01 -1.81 1.83
CA LEU A 72 -3.06 -0.37 2.04
C LEU A 72 -3.03 -0.13 3.55
N GLY A 73 -1.88 0.29 4.06
CA GLY A 73 -1.56 0.40 5.47
C GLY A 73 -1.51 1.85 5.97
N GLN A 74 -1.00 2.01 7.18
CA GLN A 74 -0.95 3.30 7.88
C GLN A 74 -0.08 4.32 7.14
N ALA A 75 1.18 3.96 6.86
CA ALA A 75 2.08 4.88 6.18
C ALA A 75 1.61 5.14 4.75
N ASN A 76 1.53 6.42 4.43
CA ASN A 76 1.14 6.97 3.14
C ASN A 76 -0.35 6.77 2.80
N PHE A 77 -0.91 5.57 2.58
CA PHE A 77 -2.33 5.49 2.16
C PHE A 77 -3.32 6.05 3.20
N LEU A 78 -3.25 5.58 4.45
CA LEU A 78 -4.11 6.09 5.53
C LEU A 78 -3.63 7.46 6.08
N PHE A 79 -2.53 8.02 5.56
CA PHE A 79 -2.18 9.42 5.76
C PHE A 79 -2.79 10.34 4.70
N GLU A 80 -2.91 9.87 3.46
CA GLU A 80 -3.53 10.60 2.35
C GLU A 80 -5.07 10.58 2.45
N PHE A 81 -5.64 9.49 2.99
CA PHE A 81 -7.09 9.31 3.08
C PHE A 81 -7.58 8.98 4.48
N ASP A 82 -8.64 9.67 4.90
CA ASP A 82 -9.44 9.27 6.04
C ASP A 82 -10.27 8.03 5.68
N VAL A 83 -10.09 6.95 6.43
CA VAL A 83 -10.85 5.70 6.25
C VAL A 83 -11.68 5.39 7.49
N CYS A 84 -12.99 5.24 7.31
CA CYS A 84 -13.92 4.90 8.38
C CYS A 84 -14.58 3.55 8.10
N PHE A 85 -14.54 2.63 9.06
CA PHE A 85 -15.13 1.30 8.94
C PHE A 85 -16.47 1.20 9.69
N SER A 86 -17.50 0.68 9.04
CA SER A 86 -18.81 0.40 9.62
C SER A 86 -19.06 -1.10 9.61
N ARG A 87 -18.61 -1.80 10.67
CA ARG A 87 -18.62 -3.27 10.73
C ARG A 87 -20.01 -3.87 10.64
N SER A 88 -21.02 -3.29 11.28
CA SER A 88 -22.39 -3.79 11.24
C SER A 88 -23.03 -3.69 9.84
N GLN A 89 -22.52 -2.79 9.01
CA GLN A 89 -22.99 -2.56 7.65
C GLN A 89 -22.08 -3.20 6.60
N SER A 90 -20.98 -3.84 7.02
CA SER A 90 -19.96 -4.44 6.13
C SER A 90 -19.43 -3.47 5.08
N GLU A 91 -19.29 -2.20 5.43
CA GLU A 91 -18.83 -1.14 4.52
C GLU A 91 -17.67 -0.33 5.13
N PHE A 92 -17.00 0.42 4.27
CA PHE A 92 -16.05 1.45 4.67
C PHE A 92 -16.20 2.67 3.76
N ALA A 93 -15.92 3.85 4.30
CA ALA A 93 -15.86 5.09 3.56
C ALA A 93 -14.41 5.58 3.47
N VAL A 94 -14.03 6.13 2.33
CA VAL A 94 -12.74 6.76 2.08
C VAL A 94 -12.98 8.22 1.71
N ARG A 95 -12.21 9.14 2.28
CA ARG A 95 -12.26 10.58 1.95
C ARG A 95 -10.83 11.11 1.87
N PRO A 96 -10.52 12.08 0.98
CA PRO A 96 -9.25 12.77 1.03
C PRO A 96 -9.06 13.41 2.40
N ARG A 97 -7.86 13.31 2.97
CA ARG A 97 -7.57 14.02 4.20
C ARG A 97 -7.75 15.52 3.98
N THR A 98 -8.53 16.15 4.84
CA THR A 98 -8.64 17.61 4.84
C THR A 98 -7.45 18.19 5.59
N VAL A 99 -6.58 18.94 4.91
CA VAL A 99 -5.57 19.75 5.59
C VAL A 99 -6.29 20.99 6.11
N VAL A 100 -6.41 21.11 7.43
CA VAL A 100 -6.91 22.33 8.11
C VAL A 100 -5.77 23.31 8.26
#